data_AF-A0A433VMF4-F1
#
_entry.id   AF-A0A433VMF4-F1
#
_cell.length_a   1.000
_cell.length_b   1.000
_cell.length_c   1.000
_cell.angle_alpha   90.00
_cell.angle_beta   90.00
_cell.angle_gamma   90.00
#
_symmetry.space_group_name_H-M   'P 1'
#
loop_
_entity.id
_entity.type
_entity.pdbx_description
1 polymer ?
#
loop_
_entity_poly.entity_id
_entity_poly.type
_entity_poly.pdbx_seq_one_letter_code
_entity_poly.pdbx_strand_id
1 'polypeptide(L)' 'MNERKINNATHGFYLANILEKKYYYCGTEWEDVERTLREDLGIGALERT' A
#
# COMPACT_ATOMS: atom_id res chain seq x y z
N MET A 1 -3.21 8.23 -25.65
CA MET A 1 -2.92 8.59 -24.24
C MET A 1 -2.22 7.39 -23.63
N ASN A 2 -0.97 7.51 -23.18
CA ASN A 2 -0.31 6.39 -22.47
C ASN A 2 -0.80 6.40 -21.02
N GLU A 3 -1.64 5.44 -20.66
CA GLU A 3 -2.01 5.18 -19.27
C GLU A 3 -0.76 4.76 -18.48
N ARG A 4 -0.43 5.48 -17.40
CA ARG A 4 0.59 5.03 -16.45
C ARG A 4 -0.02 3.94 -15.58
N LYS A 5 0.41 2.70 -15.77
CA LYS A 5 -0.01 1.56 -14.95
C LYS A 5 0.76 1.56 -13.63
N ILE A 6 0.05 1.43 -12.52
CA ILE A 6 0.64 1.17 -11.20
C ILE A 6 0.89 -0.35 -11.12
N ASN A 7 2.13 -0.74 -10.79
CA ASN A 7 2.54 -2.14 -10.64
C ASN A 7 2.04 -3.08 -11.76
N ASN A 8 2.26 -2.73 -13.04
CA ASN A 8 1.80 -3.50 -14.21
C ASN A 8 0.29 -3.82 -14.24
N ALA A 9 -0.54 -3.04 -13.54
CA ALA A 9 -1.97 -3.32 -13.34
C ALA A 9 -2.23 -4.70 -12.69
N THR A 10 -1.31 -5.15 -11.83
CA THR A 10 -1.46 -6.37 -11.05
C THR A 10 -2.71 -6.28 -10.19
N HIS A 11 -3.52 -7.34 -10.15
CA HIS A 11 -4.70 -7.41 -9.31
C HIS A 11 -4.32 -7.42 -7.83
N GLY A 12 -5.05 -6.65 -7.01
CA GLY A 12 -4.87 -6.62 -5.56
C GLY A 12 -5.12 -5.24 -4.97
N PHE A 13 -4.82 -5.11 -3.69
CA PHE A 13 -4.96 -3.88 -2.93
C PHE A 13 -3.77 -2.94 -3.12
N TYR A 14 -4.10 -1.65 -3.10
CA TYR A 14 -3.12 -0.57 -3.21
C TYR A 14 -3.38 0.51 -2.16
N LEU A 15 -2.33 0.97 -1.51
CA LEU A 15 -2.35 2.17 -0.69
C LEU A 15 -1.75 3.34 -1.48
N ALA A 16 -2.41 4.50 -1.43
CA ALA A 16 -1.98 5.71 -2.11
C ALA A 16 -1.51 6.76 -1.08
N ASN A 17 -0.23 7.14 -1.14
CA ASN A 17 0.25 8.33 -0.47
C ASN A 17 0.06 9.52 -1.41
N ILE A 18 -0.99 10.29 -1.16
CA ILE A 18 -1.40 11.42 -2.00
C ILE A 18 -0.36 12.54 -1.99
N LEU A 19 0.27 12.80 -0.84
CA LEU A 19 1.26 13.87 -0.67
C LEU A 19 2.51 13.61 -1.52
N GLU A 20 3.06 12.40 -1.41
CA GLU A 20 4.26 11.99 -2.16
C GLU A 20 3.95 11.47 -3.57
N LYS A 21 2.67 11.32 -3.92
CA LYS A 21 2.19 10.73 -5.18
C LYS A 21 2.77 9.32 -5.41
N LYS A 22 2.88 8.53 -4.34
CA LYS A 22 3.36 7.13 -4.36
C LYS A 22 2.22 6.16 -4.18
N TYR A 23 2.37 4.98 -4.75
CA TYR A 23 1.46 3.86 -4.61
C TYR A 23 2.21 2.65 -4.10
N TYR A 24 1.64 1.95 -3.13
CA TYR A 24 2.18 0.73 -2.54
C TYR A 24 1.24 -0.41 -2.91
N TYR A 25 1.77 -1.46 -3.53
CA TYR A 25 1.03 -2.70 -3.73
C TYR A 25 1.09 -3.49 -2.42
N CYS A 26 -0.07 -3.88 -1.90
CA CYS A 26 -0.15 -4.59 -0.62
C CYS A 26 -0.18 -6.10 -0.84
N GLY A 27 -0.91 -6.57 -1.84
CA GLY A 27 -1.19 -7.99 -2.03
C GLY A 27 -2.64 -8.20 -2.41
N THR A 28 -3.14 -9.42 -2.26
CA THR A 28 -4.53 -9.77 -2.64
C THR A 28 -5.43 -10.00 -1.44
N GLU A 29 -4.88 -10.05 -0.23
CA GLU A 29 -5.61 -10.34 1.00
C GLU A 29 -5.69 -9.09 1.89
N TRP A 30 -6.65 -9.05 2.82
CA TRP A 30 -6.84 -7.88 3.69
C TRP A 30 -5.71 -7.77 4.73
N GLU A 31 -5.21 -8.90 5.17
CA GLU A 31 -4.07 -9.07 6.07
C GLU A 31 -2.80 -8.42 5.49
N ASP A 32 -2.65 -8.46 4.16
CA ASP A 32 -1.53 -7.80 3.48
C ASP A 32 -1.60 -6.27 3.60
N VAL A 33 -2.81 -5.70 3.56
CA VAL A 33 -3.03 -4.25 3.75
C VAL A 33 -2.66 -3.85 5.17
N GLU A 34 -3.09 -4.64 6.16
CA GLU A 34 -2.74 -4.42 7.56
C GLU A 34 -1.23 -4.49 7.78
N ARG A 35 -0.56 -5.48 7.19
CA ARG A 35 0.90 -5.63 7.22
C ARG A 35 1.59 -4.41 6.62
N THR A 36 1.19 -3.98 5.41
CA THR A 36 1.80 -2.79 4.80
C THR A 36 1.58 -1.53 5.62
N LEU A 37 0.39 -1.34 6.21
CA LEU A 37 0.14 -0.19 7.07
C LEU A 37 1.03 -0.21 8.32
N ARG A 38 1.04 -1.31 9.07
CA ARG A 38 1.66 -1.36 10.39
C ARG A 38 3.15 -1.64 10.37
N GLU A 39 3.59 -2.55 9.51
CA GLU A 39 4.97 -3.03 9.47
C GLU A 39 5.81 -2.23 8.47
N ASP A 40 5.32 -2.03 7.24
CA ASP A 40 6.10 -1.34 6.20
C ASP A 40 6.06 0.19 6.34
N LEU A 41 4.89 0.74 6.67
CA LEU A 41 4.67 2.20 6.74
C LEU A 41 4.65 2.75 8.17
N GLY A 42 4.55 1.88 9.19
CA GLY A 42 4.48 2.31 10.60
C GLY A 42 3.20 3.08 10.98
N ILE A 43 2.15 3.01 10.15
CA ILE A 43 0.89 3.71 10.34
C ILE A 43 -0.04 2.86 11.21
N GLY A 44 -0.48 3.43 12.34
CA GLY A 44 -1.41 2.75 13.24
C GLY A 44 -0.80 1.58 14.00
N ALA A 45 0.53 1.44 13.99
CA ALA A 45 1.23 0.60 14.96
C ALA A 45 1.02 1.19 16.35
N LEU A 46 0.42 0.42 17.26
CA LEU A 46 0.40 0.77 18.68
C LEU A 46 1.86 0.77 19.14
N GLU A 47 2.38 1.89 19.64
CA GLU A 47 3.72 1.93 20.21
C GLU A 47 3.86 0.74 21.17
N ARG A 48 4.81 -0.15 20.90
CA ARG A 48 5.12 -1.25 21.80
C ARG A 48 5.83 -0.63 23.01
N THR A 49 5.05 -0.24 24.02
CA THR A 49 5.52 0.08 25.38
C THR A 49 6.29 -1.08 25.99
#